data_AF-A0A6A4GTF9-F1
#
_entry.id   AF-A0A6A4GTF9-F1
#
_cell.length_a   1.000
_cell.length_b   1.000
_cell.length_c   1.000
_cell.angle_alpha   90.00
_cell.angle_beta   90.00
_cell.angle_gamma   90.00
#
_symmetry.space_group_name_H-M   'P 1'
#
loop_
_entity.id
_entity.type
_entity.pdbx_description
1 polymer ?
#
loop_
_entity_poly.entity_id
_entity_poly.type
_entity_poly.pdbx_seq_one_letter_code
_entity_poly.pdbx_strand_id
1 'polypeptide(L)'
;MKERLCTLIREWPDQMVLQHLKERCHAILTLDLRSPVAEVLSALELLLLHTEDWEGYANRENSLRDNHSSIIELIVNWRRLELSCWQTLLEAETKAFEGGVSSWWFHLYNAIVRGPLDLMQQNLDDAIEMSEDFGERYRWKMYRMMERTRRGRTTKATQIQRSKLATWTIPIPLRLTRSVGVTRKVQMTETIK
;
A
#
# COMPACT_ATOMS: atom_id res chain seq x y z
N MET A 1 6.38 4.24 26.90
CA MET A 1 5.73 2.90 26.83
C MET A 1 6.59 1.78 27.40
N LYS A 2 7.81 1.50 26.88
CA LYS A 2 8.66 0.38 27.35
C LYS A 2 8.84 0.30 28.87
N GLU A 3 9.21 1.42 29.49
CA GLU A 3 9.45 1.49 30.94
C GLU A 3 8.18 1.19 31.73
N ARG A 4 7.05 1.77 31.32
CA ARG A 4 5.73 1.50 31.90
C ARG A 4 5.32 0.03 31.77
N LEU A 5 5.52 -0.57 30.60
CA LEU A 5 5.27 -1.99 30.37
C LEU A 5 6.13 -2.89 31.27
N CYS A 6 7.40 -2.56 31.47
CA CYS A 6 8.26 -3.28 32.41
C CYS A 6 7.74 -3.20 33.87
N THR A 7 7.21 -2.06 34.30
CA THR A 7 6.58 -1.94 35.63
C THR A 7 5.35 -2.84 35.75
N LEU A 8 4.47 -2.82 34.75
CA LEU A 8 3.25 -3.62 34.74
C LEU A 8 3.52 -5.13 34.70
N ILE A 9 4.51 -5.56 33.90
CA ILE A 9 4.91 -6.98 33.85
C ILE A 9 5.48 -7.45 35.19
N ARG A 10 6.15 -6.57 35.94
CA ARG A 10 6.66 -6.93 37.27
C ARG A 10 5.53 -7.11 38.29
N GLU A 11 4.48 -6.30 38.18
CA GLU A 11 3.30 -6.39 39.04
C GLU A 11 2.38 -7.56 38.65
N TRP A 12 2.27 -7.86 37.35
CA TRP A 12 1.37 -8.86 36.79
C TRP A 12 2.10 -9.83 35.83
N PRO A 13 3.02 -10.67 36.34
CA PRO A 13 3.89 -11.50 35.50
C PRO A 13 3.15 -12.57 34.70
N ASP A 14 2.03 -13.08 35.24
CA ASP A 14 1.25 -14.15 34.63
C ASP A 14 0.40 -13.69 33.43
N GLN A 15 0.29 -12.37 33.22
CA GLN A 15 -0.52 -11.81 32.15
C GLN A 15 0.20 -11.85 30.81
N MET A 16 -0.14 -12.85 29.99
CA MET A 16 0.45 -13.06 28.66
C MET A 16 0.28 -11.85 27.72
N VAL A 17 -0.82 -11.10 27.83
CA VAL A 17 -1.07 -9.90 27.01
C VAL A 17 0.05 -8.86 27.17
N LEU A 18 0.54 -8.65 28.39
CA LEU A 18 1.63 -7.72 28.65
C LEU A 18 2.96 -8.21 28.09
N GLN A 19 3.21 -9.53 28.15
CA GLN A 19 4.41 -10.13 27.56
C GLN A 19 4.42 -9.98 26.03
N HIS A 20 3.30 -10.31 25.38
CA HIS A 20 3.14 -10.10 23.94
C HIS A 20 3.30 -8.62 23.55
N LEU A 21 2.71 -7.69 24.31
CA LEU A 21 2.89 -6.25 24.07
C LEU A 21 4.36 -5.82 24.11
N LYS A 22 5.12 -6.34 25.09
CA LYS A 22 6.58 -6.11 25.18
C LYS A 22 7.32 -6.66 23.96
N GLU A 23 7.01 -7.88 23.54
CA GLU A 23 7.62 -8.49 22.35
C GLU A 23 7.32 -7.70 21.08
N ARG A 24 6.08 -7.25 20.89
CA ARG A 24 5.68 -6.41 19.76
C ARG A 24 6.41 -5.06 19.77
N CYS A 25 6.53 -4.43 20.93
CA CYS A 25 7.33 -3.21 21.06
C CYS A 25 8.78 -3.46 20.68
N HIS A 26 9.36 -4.60 21.09
CA HIS A 26 10.72 -4.95 20.71
C HIS A 26 10.85 -5.17 19.19
N ALA A 27 9.94 -5.94 18.60
CA ALA A 27 9.91 -6.20 17.16
C ALA A 27 9.86 -4.91 16.33
N ILE A 28 9.03 -3.94 16.74
CA ILE A 28 8.93 -2.62 16.08
C ILE A 28 10.26 -1.86 16.20
N LEU A 29 10.89 -1.87 17.38
CA LEU A 29 12.17 -1.19 17.60
C LEU A 29 13.34 -1.86 16.88
N THR A 30 13.19 -3.11 16.44
CA THR A 30 14.20 -3.84 15.66
C THR A 30 14.04 -3.71 14.14
N LEU A 31 12.99 -3.03 13.67
CA LEU A 31 12.81 -2.77 12.23
C LEU A 31 13.96 -1.91 11.69
N ASP A 32 14.40 -2.19 10.46
CA ASP A 32 15.47 -1.44 9.80
C ASP A 32 14.96 -0.05 9.36
N LEU A 33 15.85 0.93 9.30
CA LEU A 33 15.57 2.27 8.77
C LEU A 33 15.19 2.23 7.29
N ARG A 34 15.56 1.17 6.57
CA ARG A 34 15.20 0.94 5.17
C ARG A 34 13.84 0.25 5.01
N SER A 35 13.22 -0.19 6.10
CA SER A 35 11.89 -0.80 6.02
C SER A 35 10.87 0.21 5.49
N PRO A 36 9.94 -0.22 4.61
CA PRO A 36 8.90 0.65 4.10
C PRO A 36 8.01 1.14 5.24
N VAL A 37 7.62 2.42 5.19
CA VAL A 37 6.74 3.06 6.18
C VAL A 37 5.45 2.25 6.45
N ALA A 38 4.92 1.58 5.42
CA ALA A 38 3.74 0.71 5.52
C ALA A 38 3.92 -0.50 6.45
N GLU A 39 5.12 -1.08 6.52
CA GLU A 39 5.43 -2.20 7.43
C GLU A 39 5.41 -1.73 8.88
N VAL A 40 6.04 -0.60 9.17
CA VAL A 40 6.04 0.01 10.51
C VAL A 40 4.63 0.42 10.93
N LEU A 41 3.85 1.02 10.03
CA LEU A 41 2.45 1.38 10.27
C LEU A 41 1.61 0.16 10.65
N SER A 42 1.75 -0.94 9.91
CA SER A 42 1.02 -2.18 10.19
C SER A 42 1.38 -2.77 11.56
N ALA A 43 2.66 -2.70 11.94
CA ALA A 43 3.12 -3.16 13.25
C ALA A 43 2.60 -2.26 14.39
N LEU A 44 2.56 -0.94 14.20
CA LEU A 44 1.99 0.01 15.16
C LEU A 44 0.48 -0.17 15.34
N GLU A 45 -0.27 -0.40 14.26
CA GLU A 45 -1.71 -0.68 14.31
C GLU A 45 -2.00 -1.96 15.12
N LEU A 46 -1.20 -2.99 14.90
CA LEU A 46 -1.32 -4.23 15.66
C LEU A 46 -0.95 -4.05 17.14
N LEU A 47 0.06 -3.23 17.44
CA LEU A 47 0.40 -2.88 18.82
C LEU A 47 -0.75 -2.11 19.50
N LEU A 48 -1.39 -1.19 18.77
CA LEU A 48 -2.52 -0.42 19.26
C LEU A 48 -3.70 -1.32 19.64
N LEU A 49 -4.07 -2.25 18.76
CA LEU A 49 -5.15 -3.22 18.99
C LEU A 49 -4.92 -4.03 20.28
N HIS A 50 -3.74 -4.62 20.45
CA HIS A 50 -3.44 -5.39 21.66
C HIS A 50 -3.37 -4.52 22.93
N THR A 51 -3.08 -3.22 22.78
CA THR A 51 -3.10 -2.29 23.92
C THR A 51 -4.53 -2.01 24.34
N GLU A 52 -5.47 -1.92 23.38
CA GLU A 52 -6.90 -1.82 23.65
C GLU A 52 -7.44 -3.08 24.36
N ASP A 53 -6.98 -4.26 23.95
CA ASP A 53 -7.33 -5.52 24.63
C ASP A 53 -6.94 -5.48 26.12
N TRP A 54 -5.75 -4.97 26.46
CA TRP A 54 -5.33 -4.78 27.86
C TRP A 54 -6.18 -3.73 28.59
N GLU A 55 -6.50 -2.61 27.94
CA GLU A 55 -7.33 -1.55 28.52
C GLU A 55 -8.72 -2.06 28.94
N GLY A 56 -9.24 -3.12 28.31
CA GLY A 56 -10.48 -3.77 28.72
C GLY A 56 -10.44 -4.40 30.13
N TYR A 57 -9.25 -4.80 30.58
CA TYR A 57 -9.03 -5.40 31.91
C TYR A 57 -8.34 -4.45 32.90
N ALA A 58 -7.82 -3.32 32.41
CA ALA A 58 -7.07 -2.36 33.20
C ALA A 58 -7.98 -1.47 34.05
N ASN A 59 -7.50 -1.14 35.26
CA ASN A 59 -8.00 -0.05 36.09
C ASN A 59 -7.24 1.27 35.79
N ARG A 60 -7.60 2.36 36.46
CA ARG A 60 -6.95 3.67 36.24
C ARG A 60 -5.45 3.68 36.54
N GLU A 61 -5.01 2.87 37.50
CA GLU A 61 -3.62 2.85 37.98
C GLU A 61 -2.70 1.99 37.13
N ASN A 62 -3.23 1.05 36.33
CA ASN A 62 -2.46 0.17 35.44
C ASN A 62 -2.80 0.38 33.94
N SER A 63 -3.47 1.50 33.63
CA SER A 63 -3.81 1.91 32.28
C SER A 63 -2.57 2.32 31.46
N LEU A 64 -2.62 2.02 30.16
CA LEU A 64 -1.67 2.40 29.11
C LEU A 64 -2.23 3.47 28.17
N ARG A 65 -3.35 4.12 28.54
CA ARG A 65 -4.10 5.06 27.69
C ARG A 65 -3.27 6.24 27.15
N ASP A 66 -2.34 6.76 27.94
CA ASP A 66 -1.45 7.86 27.51
C ASP A 66 -0.47 7.41 26.41
N ASN A 67 -0.01 6.16 26.47
CA ASN A 67 0.81 5.60 25.40
C ASN A 67 -0.04 5.27 24.17
N HIS A 68 -1.27 4.79 24.38
CA HIS A 68 -2.22 4.50 23.31
C HIS A 68 -2.58 5.75 22.48
N SER A 69 -2.88 6.88 23.13
CA SER A 69 -3.14 8.15 22.43
C SER A 69 -1.94 8.63 21.61
N SER A 70 -0.73 8.51 22.18
CA SER A 70 0.52 8.85 21.49
C SER A 70 0.76 7.98 20.25
N ILE A 71 0.43 6.68 20.31
CA ILE A 71 0.55 5.77 19.16
C ILE A 71 -0.46 6.13 18.07
N ILE A 72 -1.70 6.48 18.42
CA ILE A 72 -2.71 6.92 17.44
C ILE A 72 -2.21 8.15 16.69
N GLU A 73 -1.69 9.15 17.41
CA GLU A 73 -1.16 10.37 16.78
C GLU A 73 -0.01 10.05 15.82
N LEU A 74 0.89 9.15 16.22
CA LEU A 74 1.98 8.68 15.38
C LEU A 74 1.45 8.00 14.10
N ILE A 75 0.48 7.09 14.22
CA ILE A 75 -0.15 6.40 13.07
C ILE A 75 -0.78 7.43 12.11
N VAL A 76 -1.51 8.42 12.63
CA VAL A 76 -2.15 9.46 11.80
C VAL A 76 -1.10 10.28 11.05
N ASN A 77 -0.03 10.71 11.73
CA ASN A 77 1.04 11.48 11.11
C ASN A 77 1.78 10.67 10.05
N TRP A 78 2.04 9.39 10.31
CA TRP A 78 2.73 8.51 9.38
C TRP A 78 1.85 8.10 8.19
N ARG A 79 0.53 7.98 8.36
CA ARG A 79 -0.39 7.82 7.23
C ARG A 79 -0.43 9.06 6.34
N ARG A 80 -0.34 10.26 6.91
CA ARG A 80 -0.22 11.52 6.12
C ARG A 80 1.09 11.55 5.33
N LEU A 81 2.20 11.18 5.98
CA LEU A 81 3.50 11.03 5.32
C LEU A 81 3.45 9.98 4.23
N GLU A 82 2.83 8.83 4.50
CA GLU A 82 2.66 7.78 3.51
C GLU A 82 1.99 8.38 2.28
N LEU A 83 0.81 9.00 2.45
CA LEU A 83 0.01 9.67 1.41
C LEU A 83 0.79 10.72 0.61
N SER A 84 1.64 11.53 1.25
CA SER A 84 2.44 12.51 0.52
C SER A 84 3.49 11.85 -0.38
N CYS A 85 4.00 10.67 -0.01
CA CYS A 85 4.93 9.91 -0.85
C CYS A 85 4.26 9.19 -2.03
N TRP A 86 2.92 9.06 -2.07
CA TRP A 86 2.22 8.33 -3.14
C TRP A 86 2.46 8.94 -4.51
N GLN A 87 2.42 10.27 -4.60
CA GLN A 87 2.62 10.95 -5.86
C GLN A 87 3.98 10.61 -6.46
N THR A 88 5.05 10.77 -5.69
CA THR A 88 6.42 10.49 -6.13
C THR A 88 6.63 9.01 -6.46
N LEU A 89 6.05 8.09 -5.67
CA LEU A 89 6.13 6.65 -5.93
C LEU A 89 5.44 6.27 -7.24
N LEU A 90 4.25 6.83 -7.51
CA LEU A 90 3.49 6.58 -8.74
C LEU A 90 4.18 7.18 -9.97
N GLU A 91 4.77 8.37 -9.84
CA GLU A 91 5.57 8.99 -10.90
C GLU A 91 6.82 8.14 -11.23
N ALA A 92 7.55 7.68 -10.21
CA ALA A 92 8.71 6.82 -10.39
C ALA A 92 8.34 5.49 -11.08
N GLU A 93 7.22 4.89 -10.68
CA GLU A 93 6.71 3.67 -11.31
C GLU A 93 6.29 3.91 -12.76
N THR A 94 5.62 5.03 -13.05
CA THR A 94 5.21 5.40 -14.41
C THR A 94 6.44 5.56 -15.31
N LYS A 95 7.47 6.24 -14.84
CA LYS A 95 8.73 6.42 -15.57
C LYS A 95 9.45 5.09 -15.81
N ALA A 96 9.46 4.20 -14.82
CA ALA A 96 10.01 2.86 -14.98
C ALA A 96 9.26 2.04 -16.04
N PHE A 97 7.92 2.18 -16.09
CA PHE A 97 7.09 1.55 -17.11
C PHE A 97 7.38 2.11 -18.50
N GLU A 98 7.44 3.43 -18.67
CA GLU A 98 7.75 4.09 -19.95
C GLU A 98 9.09 3.62 -20.53
N GLY A 99 10.12 3.51 -19.68
CA GLY A 99 11.43 2.99 -20.10
C GLY A 99 11.35 1.59 -20.71
N GLY A 100 10.51 0.72 -20.14
CA GLY A 100 10.30 -0.65 -20.61
C GLY A 100 9.48 -0.76 -21.91
N VAL A 101 8.67 0.24 -22.27
CA VAL A 101 7.85 0.22 -23.49
C VAL A 101 8.70 0.45 -24.74
N SER A 102 9.76 1.25 -24.64
CA SER A 102 10.62 1.63 -25.78
C SER A 102 11.23 0.42 -26.51
N SER A 103 11.64 -0.62 -25.79
CA SER A 103 12.20 -1.85 -26.37
C SER A 103 11.20 -2.65 -27.21
N TRP A 104 9.90 -2.41 -27.03
CA TRP A 104 8.83 -3.13 -27.73
C TRP A 104 8.33 -2.42 -28.97
N TRP A 105 8.69 -1.14 -29.17
CA TRP A 105 8.20 -0.35 -30.30
C TRP A 105 8.51 -1.02 -31.64
N PHE A 106 9.72 -1.57 -31.83
CA PHE A 106 10.10 -2.25 -33.06
C PHE A 106 9.33 -3.56 -33.28
N HIS A 107 9.00 -4.29 -32.21
CA HIS A 107 8.16 -5.49 -32.32
C HIS A 107 6.73 -5.13 -32.72
N LEU A 108 6.18 -4.06 -32.15
CA LEU A 108 4.85 -3.56 -32.47
C LEU A 108 4.78 -3.04 -33.92
N TYR A 109 5.77 -2.23 -34.33
CA TYR A 109 5.90 -1.74 -35.69
C TYR A 109 6.00 -2.87 -36.71
N ASN A 110 6.84 -3.87 -36.44
CA ASN A 110 6.95 -5.02 -37.33
C ASN A 110 5.63 -5.80 -37.42
N ALA A 111 4.87 -5.87 -36.32
CA ALA A 111 3.62 -6.61 -36.30
C ALA A 111 2.44 -5.89 -36.96
N ILE A 112 2.36 -4.57 -36.82
CA ILE A 112 1.21 -3.79 -37.30
C ILE A 112 1.46 -3.20 -38.68
N VAL A 113 2.70 -2.82 -39.00
CA VAL A 113 3.03 -2.09 -40.23
C VAL A 113 3.77 -2.98 -41.20
N ARG A 114 4.90 -3.57 -40.76
CA ARG A 114 5.76 -4.33 -41.69
C ARG A 114 5.15 -5.65 -42.13
N GLY A 115 4.55 -6.41 -41.21
CA GLY A 115 3.90 -7.69 -41.51
C GLY A 115 2.87 -7.54 -42.63
N PRO A 116 1.83 -6.70 -42.47
CA PRO A 116 0.83 -6.50 -43.52
C PRO A 116 1.38 -5.97 -44.85
N LEU A 117 2.42 -5.14 -44.81
CA LEU A 117 3.05 -4.60 -46.00
C LEU A 117 3.80 -5.67 -46.81
N ASP A 118 4.49 -6.60 -46.11
CA ASP A 118 5.20 -7.72 -46.73
C ASP A 118 4.23 -8.72 -47.38
N LEU A 119 3.07 -8.95 -46.74
CA LEU A 119 1.97 -9.77 -47.29
C LEU A 119 1.34 -9.16 -48.54
N MET A 120 1.33 -7.82 -48.67
CA MET A 120 0.89 -7.13 -49.88
C MET A 120 1.92 -7.21 -51.02
N GLN A 121 3.19 -7.50 -50.72
CA GLN A 121 4.27 -7.58 -51.70
C GLN A 121 4.58 -9.00 -52.19
N GLN A 122 4.11 -10.06 -51.51
CA GLN A 122 4.29 -11.46 -51.91
C GLN A 122 2.95 -12.12 -52.31
N ASN A 123 2.99 -13.19 -53.12
CA ASN A 123 1.80 -13.88 -53.63
C ASN A 123 0.90 -14.40 -52.47
N LEU A 124 -0.41 -14.43 -52.71
CA LEU A 124 -1.48 -14.65 -51.71
C LEU A 124 -1.35 -15.95 -50.89
N ASP A 125 -0.67 -16.97 -51.43
CA ASP A 125 -0.49 -18.28 -50.78
C ASP A 125 0.65 -18.28 -49.75
N ASP A 126 1.77 -17.58 -50.01
CA ASP A 126 2.87 -17.40 -49.03
C ASP A 126 2.44 -16.50 -47.86
N ALA A 127 1.46 -15.62 -48.11
CA ALA A 127 0.91 -14.70 -47.13
C ALA A 127 0.07 -15.39 -46.05
N ILE A 128 -0.63 -16.48 -46.37
CA ILE A 128 -1.48 -17.21 -45.41
C ILE A 128 -0.61 -18.00 -44.42
N GLU A 129 0.44 -18.67 -44.91
CA GLU A 129 1.37 -19.45 -44.09
C GLU A 129 2.22 -18.55 -43.17
N MET A 130 2.67 -17.40 -43.69
CA MET A 130 3.42 -16.42 -42.90
C MET A 130 2.53 -15.65 -41.91
N SER A 131 1.25 -15.42 -42.22
CA SER A 131 0.27 -14.80 -41.32
C SER A 131 -0.06 -15.67 -40.09
N GLU A 132 -0.14 -16.99 -40.25
CA GLU A 132 -0.34 -17.92 -39.13
C GLU A 132 0.89 -18.00 -38.22
N ASP A 133 2.10 -18.17 -38.78
CA ASP A 133 3.35 -18.21 -37.98
C ASP A 133 3.63 -16.86 -37.30
N PHE A 134 3.41 -15.75 -38.02
CA PHE A 134 3.57 -14.40 -37.46
C PHE A 134 2.53 -14.12 -36.38
N GLY A 135 1.28 -14.52 -36.64
CA GLY A 135 0.18 -14.52 -35.70
C GLY A 135 0.56 -15.25 -34.42
N GLU A 136 0.97 -16.51 -34.47
CA GLU A 136 1.29 -17.28 -33.25
C GLU A 136 2.54 -16.77 -32.52
N ARG A 137 3.60 -16.41 -33.26
CA ARG A 137 4.89 -16.00 -32.70
C ARG A 137 4.84 -14.69 -31.93
N TYR A 138 4.02 -13.74 -32.38
CA TYR A 138 3.87 -12.43 -31.75
C TYR A 138 2.60 -12.29 -30.93
N ARG A 139 1.52 -13.05 -31.19
CA ARG A 139 0.27 -13.00 -30.41
C ARG A 139 0.52 -13.33 -28.94
N TRP A 140 1.29 -14.37 -28.62
CA TRP A 140 1.60 -14.67 -27.20
C TRP A 140 2.52 -13.63 -26.55
N LYS A 141 3.43 -13.01 -27.30
CA LYS A 141 4.27 -11.91 -26.80
C LYS A 141 3.46 -10.63 -26.58
N MET A 142 2.53 -10.33 -27.48
CA MET A 142 1.58 -9.21 -27.41
C MET A 142 0.55 -9.44 -26.30
N TYR A 143 0.01 -10.64 -26.15
CA TYR A 143 -0.89 -11.00 -25.06
C TYR A 143 -0.17 -10.90 -23.72
N ARG A 144 1.06 -11.42 -23.62
CA ARG A 144 1.91 -11.26 -22.44
C ARG A 144 2.28 -9.79 -22.16
N MET A 145 2.48 -8.96 -23.19
CA MET A 145 2.73 -7.51 -23.07
C MET A 145 1.48 -6.77 -22.62
N MET A 146 0.31 -7.03 -23.20
CA MET A 146 -0.97 -6.49 -22.76
C MET A 146 -1.28 -6.94 -21.34
N GLU A 147 -0.99 -8.19 -21.00
CA GLU A 147 -1.10 -8.69 -19.64
C GLU A 147 -0.06 -8.09 -18.70
N ARG A 148 1.15 -7.72 -19.13
CA ARG A 148 2.14 -7.01 -18.30
C ARG A 148 1.81 -5.53 -18.16
N THR A 149 1.22 -4.91 -19.18
CA THR A 149 0.69 -3.54 -19.17
C THR A 149 -0.59 -3.43 -18.33
N ARG A 150 -1.41 -4.49 -18.35
CA ARG A 150 -2.61 -4.65 -17.53
C ARG A 150 -2.26 -5.09 -16.11
N ARG A 151 -1.31 -6.01 -15.92
CA ARG A 151 -0.76 -6.38 -14.59
C ARG A 151 0.03 -5.25 -13.97
N GLY A 152 0.84 -4.49 -14.70
CA GLY A 152 1.47 -3.26 -14.21
C GLY A 152 0.43 -2.30 -13.60
N ARG A 153 -0.74 -2.17 -14.25
CA ARG A 153 -1.92 -1.48 -13.70
C ARG A 153 -2.62 -2.23 -12.56
N THR A 154 -2.77 -3.55 -12.60
CA THR A 154 -3.62 -4.31 -11.65
C THR A 154 -2.87 -4.99 -10.51
N THR A 155 -1.69 -5.58 -10.69
CA THR A 155 -0.91 -6.25 -9.62
C THR A 155 -0.32 -5.27 -8.61
N LYS A 156 0.04 -4.04 -9.01
CA LYS A 156 0.49 -3.02 -8.04
C LYS A 156 -0.65 -2.21 -7.47
N ALA A 157 -1.71 -1.90 -8.22
CA ALA A 157 -2.95 -1.37 -7.64
C ALA A 157 -3.57 -2.34 -6.62
N THR A 158 -3.45 -3.66 -6.83
CA THR A 158 -3.83 -4.68 -5.83
C THR A 158 -2.76 -4.93 -4.76
N GLN A 159 -1.50 -4.53 -4.89
CA GLN A 159 -0.54 -4.60 -3.77
C GLN A 159 -0.68 -3.36 -2.85
N ILE A 160 -0.91 -2.22 -3.48
CA ILE A 160 -1.41 -0.96 -2.90
C ILE A 160 -2.78 -1.18 -2.23
N GLN A 161 -3.69 -1.95 -2.84
CA GLN A 161 -5.01 -2.24 -2.27
C GLN A 161 -5.04 -3.49 -1.39
N ARG A 162 -4.18 -4.50 -1.50
CA ARG A 162 -4.22 -5.70 -0.61
C ARG A 162 -3.51 -5.44 0.71
N SER A 163 -2.46 -4.60 0.73
CA SER A 163 -1.95 -4.04 1.98
C SER A 163 -2.97 -3.11 2.66
N LYS A 164 -3.88 -2.51 1.88
CA LYS A 164 -4.89 -1.56 2.37
C LYS A 164 -6.26 -2.18 2.71
N LEU A 165 -6.83 -3.06 1.92
CA LEU A 165 -8.13 -3.68 2.21
C LEU A 165 -8.06 -4.65 3.41
N ALA A 166 -6.88 -5.12 3.80
CA ALA A 166 -6.68 -5.89 5.03
C ALA A 166 -6.55 -5.00 6.29
N THR A 167 -6.22 -3.71 6.15
CA THR A 167 -5.99 -2.76 7.27
C THR A 167 -7.08 -1.69 7.39
N TRP A 168 -7.94 -1.53 6.39
CA TRP A 168 -9.11 -0.63 6.41
C TRP A 168 -10.35 -1.23 7.11
N THR A 169 -10.25 -2.43 7.69
CA THR A 169 -11.32 -3.08 8.45
C THR A 169 -11.09 -3.12 9.96
N ILE A 170 -10.14 -2.36 10.50
CA ILE A 170 -10.13 -2.07 11.94
C ILE A 170 -10.90 -0.77 12.12
N PRO A 171 -12.18 -0.82 12.54
CA PRO A 171 -12.86 0.40 12.95
C PRO A 171 -12.07 0.95 14.12
N ILE A 172 -11.37 2.06 13.93
CA ILE A 172 -10.88 2.87 15.04
C ILE A 172 -12.12 3.12 15.91
N PRO A 173 -12.15 2.70 17.18
CA PRO A 173 -13.32 2.87 18.01
C PRO A 173 -13.64 4.36 18.06
N LEU A 174 -14.79 4.75 17.49
CA LEU A 174 -15.32 6.12 17.49
C LEU A 174 -15.63 6.66 18.91
N ARG A 175 -15.19 5.97 19.97
CA ARG A 175 -15.51 6.27 21.37
C ARG A 175 -14.71 7.41 21.99
N LEU A 176 -13.79 8.05 21.26
CA LEU A 176 -12.98 9.15 21.80
C LEU A 176 -13.00 10.45 21.00
N THR A 177 -13.82 10.58 19.95
CA THR A 177 -14.08 11.90 19.32
C THR A 177 -15.22 12.62 20.05
N ARG A 178 -15.08 12.87 21.35
CA ARG A 178 -16.00 13.76 22.08
C ARG A 178 -15.27 14.58 23.13
N SER A 179 -14.30 15.39 22.71
CA SER A 179 -13.81 16.55 23.47
C SER A 179 -12.69 17.30 22.73
N VAL A 180 -12.96 17.88 21.55
CA VAL A 180 -12.25 19.11 21.14
C VAL A 180 -13.20 19.91 20.27
N GLY A 181 -13.88 20.88 20.87
CA GLY A 181 -14.66 21.87 20.14
C GLY A 181 -13.70 22.85 19.46
N VAL A 182 -13.68 22.84 18.12
CA VAL A 182 -13.24 23.99 17.33
C VAL A 182 -14.21 24.16 16.17
N THR A 183 -15.18 25.04 16.39
CA THR A 183 -16.04 25.60 15.34
C THR A 183 -15.26 26.63 14.54
N ARG A 184 -15.03 26.37 13.25
CA ARG A 184 -14.91 27.44 12.24
C ARG A 184 -15.73 27.07 11.02
N LYS A 185 -16.91 27.70 10.91
CA LYS A 185 -17.63 27.88 9.65
C LYS A 185 -16.76 28.75 8.74
N VAL A 186 -16.28 28.21 7.63
CA VAL A 186 -15.85 29.03 6.49
C VAL A 186 -17.04 29.10 5.56
N GLN A 187 -17.68 30.26 5.50
CA GLN A 187 -18.64 30.57 4.45
C GLN A 187 -17.85 30.89 3.18
N MET A 188 -18.07 30.11 2.12
CA MET A 188 -17.60 30.42 0.78
C MET A 188 -18.75 31.11 0.07
N THR A 189 -18.70 32.43 -0.05
CA THR A 189 -19.59 33.18 -0.95
C THR A 189 -18.98 33.15 -2.35
N GLU A 190 -19.65 32.47 -3.27
CA GLU A 190 -19.41 32.60 -4.70
C GLU A 190 -19.81 34.02 -5.14
N THR A 191 -18.90 34.73 -5.79
CA THR A 191 -19.21 35.89 -6.61
C THR A 191 -18.71 35.62 -8.02
N ILE A 192 -19.67 35.30 -8.89
CA ILE A 192 -19.53 35.23 -10.34
C ILE A 192 -19.41 36.66 -10.87
N LYS A 193 -18.39 36.92 -11.69
CA LYS A 193 -18.40 37.90 -12.77
C LYS A 193 -17.71 37.29 -13.98
#